data_AF-A0A936VCT3-F1
#
_entry.id   AF-A0A936VCT3-F1
#
_cell.length_a   1.000
_cell.length_b   1.000
_cell.length_c   1.000
_cell.angle_alpha   90.00
_cell.angle_beta   90.00
_cell.angle_gamma   90.00
#
_symmetry.space_group_name_H-M   'P 1'
#
loop_
_entity.id
_entity.type
_entity.pdbx_description
1 polymer ?
#
loop_
_entity_poly.entity_id
_entity_poly.type
_entity_poly.pdbx_seq_one_letter_code
_entity_poly.pdbx_strand_id
1 'polypeptide(L)'
;MPNVRKLNQDEVRTLENKGKGQRKIIEEQYDEILGEYAEGDYGEATLEPGENRLTIRNRLKAAARRRGLSIDFRRTKEDLLRFQIAAAVPAPETPAPAPVAPAPKTRGRKKKNA
;
A
#
# COMPACT_ATOMS: atom_id res chain seq x y z
N MET A 1 -10.97 37.89 -20.48
CA MET A 1 -11.79 36.68 -20.21
C MET A 1 -10.86 35.51 -19.92
N PRO A 2 -11.14 34.64 -18.94
CA PRO A 2 -10.28 33.50 -18.64
C PRO A 2 -10.35 32.44 -19.75
N ASN A 3 -9.22 31.82 -20.04
CA ASN A 3 -9.10 30.73 -21.00
C ASN A 3 -9.19 29.39 -20.26
N VAL A 4 -10.10 28.51 -20.65
CA VAL A 4 -10.40 27.26 -19.95
C VAL A 4 -10.13 26.08 -20.89
N ARG A 5 -9.30 25.13 -20.44
CA ARG A 5 -9.00 23.87 -21.14
C ARG A 5 -9.30 22.68 -20.21
N LYS A 6 -9.83 21.59 -20.77
CA LYS A 6 -9.94 20.29 -20.07
C LYS A 6 -8.56 19.65 -19.91
N LEU A 7 -8.27 19.21 -18.68
CA LEU A 7 -7.10 18.40 -18.35
C LEU A 7 -7.33 16.95 -18.79
N ASN A 8 -6.26 16.27 -19.20
CA ASN A 8 -6.32 14.85 -19.53
C ASN A 8 -6.28 13.98 -18.27
N GLN A 9 -6.69 12.70 -18.36
CA GLN A 9 -6.76 11.82 -17.18
C GLN A 9 -5.43 11.68 -16.43
N ASP A 10 -4.30 11.66 -17.13
CA ASP A 10 -2.97 11.59 -16.49
C ASP A 10 -2.62 12.86 -15.71
N GLU A 11 -3.01 14.03 -16.23
CA GLU A 11 -2.83 15.31 -15.54
C GLU A 11 -3.72 15.40 -14.30
N VAL A 12 -4.96 14.87 -14.37
CA VAL A 12 -5.87 14.77 -13.23
C VAL A 12 -5.29 13.85 -12.15
N ARG A 13 -4.83 12.65 -12.53
CA ARG A 13 -4.19 11.70 -11.60
C ARG A 13 -2.95 12.30 -10.93
N THR A 14 -2.17 13.09 -11.67
CA THR A 14 -0.97 13.76 -11.13
C THR A 14 -1.36 14.84 -10.11
N LEU A 15 -2.46 15.55 -10.33
CA LEU A 15 -3.00 16.54 -9.39
C LEU A 15 -3.60 15.88 -8.14
N GLU A 16 -4.32 14.77 -8.29
CA GLU A 16 -4.88 14.00 -7.18
C GLU A 16 -3.78 13.37 -6.31
N ASN A 17 -2.69 12.94 -6.95
CA ASN A 17 -1.53 12.35 -6.28
C ASN A 17 -0.54 13.38 -5.74
N LYS A 18 -0.70 14.67 -6.06
CA LYS A 18 0.25 15.75 -5.69
C LYS A 18 0.39 15.98 -4.18
N GLY A 19 -0.49 15.37 -3.37
CA GLY A 19 -0.42 15.34 -1.90
C GLY A 19 -0.27 13.95 -1.28
N LYS A 20 -0.34 12.87 -2.08
CA LYS A 20 -0.15 11.50 -1.61
C LYS A 20 1.32 11.12 -1.81
N GLY A 21 2.04 10.87 -0.72
CA GLY A 21 3.41 10.34 -0.83
C GLY A 21 3.42 9.03 -1.62
N GLN A 22 4.46 8.80 -2.43
CA GLN A 22 4.59 7.62 -3.31
C GLN A 22 4.26 6.29 -2.60
N ARG A 23 4.58 6.18 -1.30
CA ARG A 23 4.27 5.01 -0.47
C ARG A 23 2.77 4.72 -0.37
N LYS A 24 1.95 5.75 -0.18
CA LYS A 24 0.49 5.60 -0.05
C LYS A 24 -0.15 5.21 -1.38
N ILE A 25 0.33 5.77 -2.48
CA ILE A 25 -0.12 5.40 -3.83
C ILE A 25 0.14 3.92 -4.09
N ILE A 26 1.34 3.45 -3.73
CA ILE A 26 1.70 2.05 -3.86
C ILE A 26 0.82 1.18 -2.96
N GLU A 27 0.60 1.56 -1.71
CA GLU A 27 -0.26 0.82 -0.79
C GLU A 27 -1.69 0.66 -1.28
N GLU A 28 -2.26 1.70 -1.89
CA GLU A 28 -3.60 1.67 -2.53
C GLU A 28 -3.62 0.71 -3.72
N GLN A 29 -2.58 0.70 -4.56
CA GLN A 29 -2.47 -0.25 -5.68
C GLN A 29 -2.42 -1.71 -5.20
N TYR A 30 -1.64 -2.01 -4.16
CA TYR A 30 -1.60 -3.37 -3.59
C TYR A 30 -2.94 -3.76 -2.95
N ASP A 31 -3.65 -2.81 -2.36
CA ASP A 31 -5.01 -3.05 -1.86
C ASP A 31 -5.97 -3.36 -3.00
N GLU A 32 -5.92 -2.63 -4.11
CA GLU A 32 -6.74 -2.89 -5.31
C GLU A 32 -6.45 -4.26 -5.92
N ILE A 33 -5.17 -4.65 -6.02
CA ILE A 33 -4.78 -5.98 -6.54
C ILE A 33 -5.36 -7.09 -5.68
N LEU A 34 -5.26 -6.99 -4.34
CA LEU A 34 -5.90 -7.94 -3.42
C LEU A 34 -7.43 -7.76 -3.33
N GLY A 35 -7.99 -6.82 -4.10
CA GLY A 35 -9.41 -6.63 -4.41
C GLY A 35 -10.10 -7.89 -4.86
N GLU A 36 -9.44 -8.58 -5.77
CA GLU A 36 -10.02 -9.64 -6.57
C GLU A 36 -9.78 -11.03 -5.96
N TYR A 37 -8.97 -11.10 -4.90
CA TYR A 37 -8.60 -12.37 -4.26
C TYR A 37 -9.45 -12.65 -3.03
N ALA A 38 -9.87 -13.90 -2.89
CA ALA A 38 -10.59 -14.45 -1.75
C ALA A 38 -9.73 -15.44 -0.94
N GLU A 39 -10.26 -15.86 0.20
CA GLU A 39 -9.64 -16.91 1.02
C GLU A 39 -9.50 -18.21 0.23
N GLY A 40 -8.30 -18.81 0.24
CA GLY A 40 -8.00 -20.03 -0.51
C GLY A 40 -7.38 -19.78 -1.89
N ASP A 41 -7.38 -18.54 -2.38
CA ASP A 41 -6.80 -18.22 -3.68
C ASP A 41 -5.28 -18.25 -3.66
N TYR A 42 -4.71 -18.55 -4.82
CA TYR A 42 -3.27 -18.58 -5.05
C TYR A 42 -2.87 -17.49 -6.04
N GLY A 43 -1.78 -16.80 -5.73
CA GLY A 43 -1.20 -15.76 -6.58
C GLY A 43 0.27 -15.98 -6.83
N GLU A 44 0.73 -15.49 -7.97
CA GLU A 44 2.14 -15.40 -8.33
C GLU A 44 2.46 -13.94 -8.68
N ALA A 45 3.50 -13.40 -8.07
CA ALA A 45 4.03 -12.09 -8.37
C ALA A 45 5.44 -12.24 -8.94
N THR A 46 5.66 -11.72 -10.13
CA THR A 46 6.99 -11.59 -10.74
C THR A 46 7.57 -10.26 -10.32
N LEU A 47 8.80 -10.28 -9.81
CA LEU A 47 9.53 -9.10 -9.36
C LEU A 47 10.38 -8.58 -10.50
N GLU A 48 10.46 -7.27 -10.59
CA GLU A 48 11.41 -6.64 -11.50
C GLU A 48 12.84 -6.67 -10.92
N PRO A 49 13.87 -6.71 -11.78
CA PRO A 49 15.26 -6.66 -11.36
C PRO A 49 15.54 -5.34 -10.61
N GLY A 50 15.83 -5.46 -9.31
CA GLY A 50 16.06 -4.34 -8.39
C GLY A 50 14.98 -4.15 -7.34
N GLU A 51 13.86 -4.86 -7.45
CA GLU A 51 12.83 -4.84 -6.41
C GLU A 51 13.21 -5.67 -5.19
N ASN A 52 12.94 -5.12 -4.01
CA ASN A 52 13.24 -5.80 -2.77
C ASN A 52 12.08 -6.74 -2.38
N ARG A 53 12.33 -8.05 -2.44
CA ARG A 53 11.40 -9.12 -2.03
C ARG A 53 10.76 -8.90 -0.66
N LEU A 54 11.53 -8.43 0.32
CA LEU A 54 11.02 -8.17 1.66
C LEU A 54 10.01 -7.02 1.65
N THR A 55 10.26 -5.99 0.84
CA THR A 55 9.37 -4.83 0.72
C THR A 55 8.04 -5.23 0.09
N ILE A 56 8.07 -6.01 -0.99
CA ILE A 56 6.86 -6.51 -1.65
C ILE A 56 6.07 -7.42 -0.73
N ARG A 57 6.73 -8.36 -0.04
CA ARG A 57 6.07 -9.22 0.96
C ARG A 57 5.39 -8.41 2.07
N ASN A 58 6.07 -7.40 2.61
CA ASN A 58 5.51 -6.56 3.67
C ASN A 58 4.31 -5.76 3.18
N ARG A 59 4.35 -5.23 1.95
CA ARG A 59 3.22 -4.52 1.31
C ARG A 59 2.02 -5.44 1.08
N LEU A 60 2.26 -6.62 0.51
CA LEU A 60 1.22 -7.64 0.31
C LEU A 60 0.60 -8.07 1.64
N LYS A 61 1.41 -8.34 2.67
CA LYS A 61 0.90 -8.65 4.02
C LYS A 61 0.07 -7.51 4.61
N ALA A 62 0.53 -6.27 4.47
CA ALA A 62 -0.21 -5.11 4.98
C ALA A 62 -1.54 -4.93 4.25
N ALA A 63 -1.57 -5.15 2.94
CA ALA A 63 -2.78 -5.08 2.12
C ALA A 63 -3.79 -6.18 2.47
N ALA A 64 -3.34 -7.43 2.63
CA ALA A 64 -4.20 -8.52 3.10
C ALA A 64 -4.73 -8.28 4.51
N ARG A 65 -3.88 -7.82 5.44
CA ARG A 65 -4.29 -7.52 6.82
C ARG A 65 -5.39 -6.46 6.89
N ARG A 66 -5.32 -5.42 6.05
CA ARG A 66 -6.37 -4.38 5.95
C ARG A 66 -7.72 -4.96 5.51
N ARG A 67 -7.72 -6.09 4.80
CA ARG A 67 -8.91 -6.81 4.33
C ARG A 67 -9.36 -7.94 5.25
N GLY A 68 -8.68 -8.16 6.37
CA GLY A 68 -8.95 -9.32 7.23
C GLY A 68 -8.48 -10.64 6.64
N LEU A 69 -7.47 -10.61 5.76
CA LEU A 69 -6.86 -11.77 5.14
C LEU A 69 -5.40 -11.93 5.59
N SER A 70 -4.89 -13.15 5.49
CA SER A 70 -3.48 -13.48 5.69
C SER A 70 -2.85 -13.97 4.40
N ILE A 71 -1.53 -13.82 4.27
CA ILE A 71 -0.79 -14.32 3.11
C ILE A 71 0.33 -15.25 3.56
N ASP A 72 0.27 -16.48 3.06
CA ASP A 72 1.31 -17.49 3.20
C ASP A 72 2.20 -17.51 1.97
N PHE A 73 3.45 -17.09 2.15
CA PHE A 73 4.44 -17.09 1.07
C PHE A 73 5.10 -18.45 0.98
N ARG A 74 5.08 -19.04 -0.22
CA ARG A 74 5.84 -20.25 -0.51
C ARG A 74 7.27 -19.89 -0.89
N ARG A 75 8.21 -20.78 -0.58
CA ARG A 75 9.61 -20.59 -0.95
C ARG A 75 9.76 -20.80 -2.46
N THR A 76 10.14 -19.75 -3.14
CA THR A 76 10.39 -19.72 -4.58
C THR A 76 11.81 -19.24 -4.85
N LYS A 77 12.40 -19.72 -5.94
CA LYS A 77 13.71 -19.25 -6.42
C LYS A 77 13.52 -18.01 -7.31
N GLU A 78 14.59 -17.23 -7.46
CA GLU A 78 14.66 -16.11 -8.43
C GLU A 78 13.62 -15.01 -8.15
N ASP A 79 13.02 -14.46 -9.21
CA ASP A 79 12.19 -13.27 -9.18
C ASP A 79 10.69 -13.60 -9.08
N LEU A 80 10.36 -14.84 -8.72
CA LEU A 80 8.98 -15.27 -8.53
C LEU A 80 8.64 -15.26 -7.03
N LEU A 81 7.46 -14.78 -6.68
CA LEU A 81 6.85 -14.89 -5.36
C LEU A 81 5.51 -15.58 -5.50
N ARG A 82 5.43 -16.83 -5.05
CA ARG A 82 4.15 -17.53 -4.93
C ARG A 82 3.59 -17.34 -3.54
N PHE A 83 2.30 -17.07 -3.48
CA PHE A 83 1.61 -16.90 -2.23
C PHE A 83 0.21 -17.49 -2.28
N GLN A 84 -0.31 -17.80 -1.09
CA GLN A 84 -1.66 -18.27 -0.87
C GLN A 84 -2.35 -17.29 0.06
N ILE A 85 -3.59 -16.92 -0.26
CA ILE A 85 -4.45 -16.17 0.64
C ILE A 85 -5.07 -17.16 1.62
N ALA A 86 -4.84 -16.92 2.91
CA ALA A 86 -5.42 -17.67 4.00
C ALA A 86 -6.39 -16.78 4.79
N ALA A 87 -7.38 -17.40 5.44
CA ALA A 87 -8.22 -16.71 6.40
C ALA A 87 -7.36 -16.07 7.50
N ALA A 88 -7.63 -14.82 7.87
CA ALA A 88 -6.90 -14.22 8.97
C ALA A 88 -7.24 -14.94 10.27
N VAL A 89 -6.30 -15.74 10.78
CA VAL A 89 -6.31 -16.10 12.20
C VAL A 89 -6.22 -14.78 12.97
N PRO A 90 -7.15 -14.48 13.90
CA PRO A 90 -7.20 -13.20 14.58
C PRO A 90 -5.99 -13.07 15.50
N ALA A 91 -4.89 -12.51 14.96
CA ALA A 91 -3.85 -11.93 15.77
C ALA A 91 -4.38 -10.60 16.32
N PRO A 92 -4.17 -10.29 17.63
CA PRO A 92 -4.83 -9.19 18.29
C PRO A 92 -4.51 -7.87 17.60
N GLU A 93 -5.59 -7.21 17.18
CA GLU A 93 -5.77 -5.79 16.89
C GLU A 93 -4.49 -4.94 16.80
N THR A 94 -4.05 -4.70 15.57
CA THR A 94 -3.61 -3.34 15.22
C THR A 94 -4.63 -2.79 14.23
N PRO A 95 -5.42 -1.78 14.61
CA PRO A 95 -6.51 -1.28 13.77
C PRO A 95 -5.96 -0.69 12.48
N ALA A 96 -6.61 -1.03 11.37
CA ALA A 96 -6.39 -0.39 10.08
C ALA A 96 -6.61 1.13 10.21
N PRO A 97 -5.74 2.00 9.67
CA PRO A 97 -6.01 3.42 9.64
C PRO A 97 -7.06 3.68 8.55
N ALA A 98 -8.31 3.91 8.97
CA ALA A 98 -9.31 4.57 8.12
C ALA A 98 -8.80 5.97 7.70
N PRO A 99 -9.16 6.46 6.50
CA PRO A 99 -8.63 7.71 5.95
C PRO A 99 -9.34 8.90 6.62
N VAL A 100 -8.70 9.49 7.62
CA VAL A 100 -9.10 10.81 8.13
C VAL A 100 -8.22 11.90 7.53
N ALA A 101 -8.89 12.83 6.85
CA ALA A 101 -8.36 14.09 6.33
C ALA A 101 -7.68 14.95 7.43
N PRO A 102 -6.85 15.94 7.05
CA PRO A 102 -5.75 16.43 7.87
C PRO A 102 -6.19 17.52 8.86
N ALA A 103 -5.60 17.52 10.05
CA ALA A 103 -5.55 18.71 10.91
C ALA A 103 -4.20 18.80 11.65
N PRO A 104 -3.60 20.00 11.75
CA PRO A 104 -2.19 20.18 12.06
C PRO A 104 -1.96 20.23 13.57
N LYS A 105 -0.87 19.62 14.05
CA LYS A 105 -0.37 19.90 15.41
C LYS A 105 1.13 20.16 15.37
N THR A 106 1.44 21.45 15.28
CA THR A 106 2.64 22.08 15.79
C THR A 106 3.03 21.51 17.16
N ARG A 107 4.25 21.01 17.30
CA ARG A 107 4.99 21.03 18.57
C ARG A 107 6.45 21.34 18.29
N GLY A 108 6.74 22.62 18.09
CA GLY A 108 8.04 23.14 18.45
C GLY A 108 8.16 23.22 19.98
N ARG A 109 9.28 22.76 20.53
CA ARG A 109 9.91 23.34 21.74
C ARG A 109 11.38 22.86 21.78
N LYS A 110 12.30 23.62 21.19
CA LYS A 110 13.08 24.76 21.74
C LYS A 110 14.34 24.31 22.51
N LYS A 111 15.46 24.35 21.76
CA LYS A 111 16.86 24.67 22.12
C LYS A 111 17.13 25.08 23.58
N LYS A 112 18.17 24.50 24.20
CA LYS A 112 19.22 25.22 24.97
C LYS A 112 20.46 24.34 25.23
N ASN A 113 21.62 24.98 25.04
CA ASN A 113 22.99 24.49 25.24
C ASN A 113 23.31 24.08 26.68
N ALA A 114 24.35 23.27 26.83
CA ALA A 114 25.55 23.62 27.62
C ALA A 114 26.78 23.11 26.85
#